data_AF-A0A2A5WFE5-F1
#
_entry.id   AF-A0A2A5WFE5-F1
#
_cell.length_a   1.000
_cell.length_b   1.000
_cell.length_c   1.000
_cell.angle_alpha   90.00
_cell.angle_beta   90.00
_cell.angle_gamma   90.00
#
_symmetry.space_group_name_H-M   'P 1'
#
loop_
_entity.id
_entity.type
_entity.pdbx_description
1 polymer ?
#
loop_
_entity_poly.entity_id
_entity_poly.type
_entity_poly.pdbx_seq_one_letter_code
_entity_poly.pdbx_strand_id
1 'polypeptide(L)'
;MDASYTSNITEFAIVLAGFSGLVITIGSKDGSSNPLTKHRTFCLLSLSFAAAFGSLLPTLALSFGISKIWTFSSYALSCILLATVIGAYLSTRLLLNEEERKKLRGYMYVLILWVNVFLVFLLALMPAAGHFFIALIWQLIVSAILFTRLILQS
;
A
#
# COMPACT_ATOMS: atom_id res chain seq x y z
N MET A 1 18.98 -15.64 1.50
CA MET A 1 17.65 -15.15 1.89
C MET A 1 16.73 -15.63 0.79
N ASP A 2 15.84 -16.57 1.11
CA ASP A 2 15.20 -17.40 0.08
C ASP A 2 14.13 -16.62 -0.68
N ALA A 3 14.12 -16.78 -2.01
CA ALA A 3 13.12 -16.20 -2.91
C ALA A 3 11.68 -16.58 -2.53
N SER A 4 11.49 -17.58 -1.67
CA SER A 4 10.20 -17.98 -1.12
C SER A 4 9.50 -16.85 -0.34
N TYR A 5 10.24 -16.05 0.45
CA TYR A 5 9.63 -14.99 1.25
C TYR A 5 9.12 -13.83 0.40
N THR A 6 9.85 -13.44 -0.63
CA THR A 6 9.41 -12.41 -1.58
C THR A 6 8.29 -12.92 -2.47
N SER A 7 8.30 -14.20 -2.87
CA SER A 7 7.19 -14.84 -3.60
C SER A 7 5.90 -14.79 -2.79
N ASN A 8 5.92 -15.24 -1.53
CA ASN A 8 4.75 -15.27 -0.66
C ASN A 8 4.14 -13.86 -0.45
N ILE A 9 4.97 -12.84 -0.26
CA ILE A 9 4.52 -11.44 -0.13
C ILE A 9 3.85 -10.97 -1.42
N THR A 10 4.43 -11.30 -2.57
CA THR A 10 3.90 -10.92 -3.90
C THR A 10 2.56 -11.60 -4.15
N GLU A 11 2.47 -12.91 -3.93
CA GLU A 11 1.23 -13.69 -4.09
C GLU A 11 0.11 -13.16 -3.20
N PHE A 12 0.40 -12.89 -1.93
CA PHE A 12 -0.59 -12.35 -1.00
C PHE A 12 -1.06 -10.94 -1.42
N ALA A 13 -0.14 -10.10 -1.90
CA ALA A 13 -0.47 -8.77 -2.41
C ALA A 13 -1.37 -8.83 -3.66
N ILE A 14 -1.08 -9.74 -4.59
CA ILE A 14 -1.89 -9.96 -5.80
C ILE A 14 -3.29 -10.44 -5.42
N VAL A 15 -3.41 -11.37 -4.48
CA VAL A 15 -4.69 -11.88 -3.99
C VAL A 15 -5.52 -10.74 -3.38
N LEU A 16 -4.94 -9.92 -2.49
CA LEU A 16 -5.61 -8.75 -1.90
C LEU A 16 -6.07 -7.74 -2.97
N ALA A 17 -5.21 -7.44 -3.95
CA ALA A 17 -5.57 -6.56 -5.06
C ALA A 17 -6.72 -7.15 -5.90
N GLY A 18 -6.68 -8.45 -6.20
CA GLY A 18 -7.74 -9.15 -6.93
C GLY A 18 -9.09 -9.11 -6.19
N PHE A 19 -9.09 -9.38 -4.89
CA PHE A 19 -10.30 -9.30 -4.07
C PHE A 19 -10.87 -7.89 -4.02
N SER A 20 -10.03 -6.86 -3.94
CA SER A 20 -10.51 -5.49 -3.98
C SER A 20 -11.18 -5.13 -5.30
N GLY A 21 -10.67 -5.61 -6.43
CA GLY A 21 -11.30 -5.45 -7.75
C GLY A 21 -12.68 -6.09 -7.82
N LEU A 22 -12.83 -7.30 -7.27
CA LEU A 22 -14.10 -7.99 -7.15
C LEU A 22 -15.14 -7.19 -6.36
N VAL A 23 -14.76 -6.62 -5.22
CA VAL A 23 -15.69 -5.82 -4.40
C VAL A 23 -16.14 -4.54 -5.13
N ILE A 24 -15.29 -3.93 -5.97
CA ILE A 24 -15.70 -2.81 -6.83
C ILE A 24 -16.75 -3.25 -7.83
N THR A 25 -16.50 -4.35 -8.54
CA THR A 25 -17.43 -4.85 -9.57
C THR A 25 -18.79 -5.18 -8.97
N ILE A 26 -18.81 -5.78 -7.77
CA ILE A 26 -20.03 -6.11 -7.05
C ILE A 26 -20.73 -4.82 -6.56
N GLY A 27 -20.01 -3.90 -5.91
CA GLY A 27 -20.59 -2.66 -5.37
C GLY A 27 -20.98 -1.60 -6.43
N SER A 28 -20.46 -1.71 -7.65
CA SER A 28 -20.84 -0.82 -8.77
C SER A 28 -22.17 -1.19 -9.43
N LYS A 29 -22.66 -2.41 -9.19
CA LYS A 29 -23.87 -2.94 -9.84
C LYS A 29 -25.15 -2.20 -9.43
N ASP A 30 -25.15 -1.56 -8.26
CA ASP A 30 -26.28 -0.79 -7.71
C ASP A 30 -26.20 0.72 -7.98
N GLY A 31 -25.32 1.19 -8.87
CA GLY A 31 -25.40 2.52 -9.47
C GLY A 31 -24.98 3.73 -8.61
N SER A 32 -24.80 3.60 -7.30
CA SER A 32 -24.27 4.69 -6.44
C SER A 32 -23.11 4.24 -5.55
N SER A 33 -21.92 4.09 -6.13
CA SER A 33 -20.73 3.83 -5.32
C SER A 33 -20.43 5.07 -4.43
N ASN A 34 -20.56 4.93 -3.12
CA ASN A 34 -20.21 5.97 -2.15
C ASN A 34 -18.76 6.47 -2.38
N PRO A 35 -18.49 7.79 -2.46
CA PRO A 35 -17.14 8.34 -2.62
C PRO A 35 -16.14 7.83 -1.58
N LEU A 36 -16.61 7.53 -0.37
CA LEU A 36 -15.82 6.92 0.70
C LEU A 36 -15.32 5.51 0.34
N THR A 37 -16.18 4.69 -0.27
CA THR A 37 -15.84 3.33 -0.72
C THR A 37 -14.82 3.40 -1.84
N LYS A 38 -15.02 4.30 -2.83
CA LYS A 38 -14.05 4.55 -3.91
C LYS A 38 -12.66 4.93 -3.39
N HIS A 39 -12.60 5.87 -2.44
CA HIS A 39 -11.34 6.29 -1.84
C HIS A 39 -10.64 5.14 -1.11
N ARG A 40 -11.36 4.37 -0.29
CA ARG A 40 -10.79 3.23 0.45
C ARG A 40 -10.28 2.14 -0.48
N THR A 41 -11.01 1.82 -1.54
CA THR A 41 -10.54 0.85 -2.53
C THR A 41 -9.29 1.33 -3.24
N PHE A 42 -9.23 2.61 -3.63
CA PHE A 42 -8.04 3.18 -4.24
C PHE A 42 -6.82 3.07 -3.32
N CYS A 43 -6.96 3.40 -2.04
CA CYS A 43 -5.89 3.23 -1.06
C CYS A 43 -5.47 1.77 -0.91
N LEU A 44 -6.43 0.84 -0.79
CA LEU A 44 -6.17 -0.59 -0.69
C LEU A 44 -5.38 -1.10 -1.90
N LEU A 45 -5.85 -0.83 -3.12
CA LEU A 45 -5.17 -1.21 -4.36
C LEU A 45 -3.75 -0.65 -4.42
N SER A 46 -3.59 0.63 -4.09
CA SER A 46 -2.27 1.28 -4.11
C SER A 46 -1.30 0.63 -3.13
N LEU A 47 -1.74 0.31 -1.91
CA LEU A 47 -0.92 -0.36 -0.89
C LEU A 47 -0.59 -1.80 -1.30
N SER A 48 -1.55 -2.54 -1.84
CA SER A 48 -1.32 -3.90 -2.34
C SER A 48 -0.35 -3.91 -3.52
N PHE A 49 -0.50 -3.01 -4.49
CA PHE A 49 0.46 -2.88 -5.59
C PHE A 49 1.83 -2.45 -5.10
N ALA A 50 1.91 -1.51 -4.14
CA ALA A 50 3.17 -1.11 -3.54
C ALA A 50 3.89 -2.30 -2.89
N ALA A 51 3.16 -3.19 -2.19
CA ALA A 51 3.73 -4.42 -1.64
C ALA A 51 4.17 -5.40 -2.74
N ALA A 52 3.35 -5.62 -3.77
CA ALA A 52 3.61 -6.56 -4.85
C ALA A 52 4.81 -6.13 -5.73
N PHE A 53 4.87 -4.87 -6.14
CA PHE A 53 6.01 -4.35 -6.91
C PHE A 53 7.23 -4.18 -6.01
N GLY A 54 7.01 -3.78 -4.75
CA GLY A 54 8.05 -3.65 -3.76
C GLY A 54 8.82 -4.94 -3.53
N SER A 55 8.13 -6.07 -3.32
CA SER A 55 8.75 -7.39 -3.09
C SER A 55 9.63 -7.87 -4.25
N LEU A 56 9.41 -7.36 -5.47
CA LEU A 56 10.20 -7.69 -6.67
C LEU A 56 11.49 -6.86 -6.81
N LEU A 57 11.63 -5.76 -6.06
CA LEU A 57 12.79 -4.85 -6.16
C LEU A 57 14.15 -5.53 -5.89
N PRO A 58 14.30 -6.46 -4.92
CA PRO A 58 15.57 -7.15 -4.71
C PRO A 58 15.95 -8.04 -5.90
N THR A 59 14.97 -8.73 -6.48
CA THR A 59 15.15 -9.56 -7.69
C THR A 59 15.54 -8.70 -8.89
N LEU A 60 14.92 -7.52 -9.03
CA LEU A 60 15.27 -6.55 -10.07
C LEU A 60 16.72 -6.07 -9.90
N ALA A 61 17.12 -5.71 -8.68
CA ALA A 61 18.48 -5.27 -8.38
C ALA A 61 19.52 -6.35 -8.72
N LEU A 62 19.22 -7.61 -8.39
CA LEU A 62 20.04 -8.77 -8.75
C LEU A 62 20.18 -8.92 -10.27
N SER A 63 19.07 -8.78 -11.01
CA SER A 63 19.07 -8.89 -12.48
C SER A 63 19.91 -7.79 -13.16
N PHE A 64 20.05 -6.63 -12.53
CA PHE A 64 20.90 -5.53 -13.02
C PHE A 64 22.34 -5.59 -12.50
N GLY A 65 22.72 -6.61 -11.72
CA GLY A 65 24.07 -6.75 -11.17
C GLY A 65 24.41 -5.72 -10.08
N ILE A 66 23.41 -5.14 -9.41
CA ILE A 66 23.62 -4.15 -8.35
C ILE A 66 24.12 -4.85 -7.09
N SER A 67 25.34 -4.53 -6.66
CA SER A 67 25.96 -5.10 -5.46
C SER A 67 25.28 -4.70 -4.15
N LYS A 68 24.75 -3.47 -4.07
CA LYS A 68 24.02 -2.94 -2.91
C LYS A 68 22.50 -3.13 -3.02
N ILE A 69 22.07 -4.39 -3.11
CA ILE A 69 20.67 -4.80 -3.32
C ILE A 69 19.73 -4.08 -2.34
N TRP A 70 19.97 -4.21 -1.04
CA TRP A 70 19.08 -3.68 -0.01
C TRP A 70 19.02 -2.16 0.01
N THR A 71 20.12 -1.48 -0.33
CA THR A 71 20.14 -0.03 -0.49
C THR A 71 19.28 0.39 -1.66
N PHE A 72 19.48 -0.22 -2.83
CA PHE A 72 18.67 0.07 -4.01
C PHE A 72 17.18 -0.22 -3.76
N SER A 73 16.85 -1.40 -3.25
CA SER A 73 15.47 -1.80 -2.99
C SER A 73 14.80 -0.92 -1.94
N SER A 74 15.52 -0.50 -0.89
CA SER A 74 14.96 0.41 0.12
C SER A 74 14.67 1.79 -0.44
N TYR A 75 15.57 2.37 -1.26
CA TYR A 75 15.32 3.67 -1.91
C TYR A 75 14.18 3.59 -2.92
N ALA A 76 14.16 2.54 -3.76
CA ALA A 76 13.08 2.34 -4.72
C ALA A 76 11.72 2.13 -4.01
N LEU A 77 11.69 1.36 -2.91
CA LEU A 77 10.50 1.19 -2.10
C LEU A 77 10.06 2.52 -1.46
N SER A 78 10.99 3.32 -0.93
CA SER A 78 10.68 4.66 -0.40
C SER A 78 10.00 5.56 -1.43
N CYS A 79 10.44 5.52 -2.69
CA CYS A 79 9.78 6.26 -3.78
C CYS A 79 8.34 5.77 -4.02
N ILE A 80 8.12 4.45 -4.03
CA ILE A 80 6.78 3.86 -4.18
C ILE A 80 5.87 4.24 -3.01
N LEU A 81 6.37 4.20 -1.78
CA LEU A 81 5.63 4.58 -0.58
C LEU A 81 5.26 6.06 -0.60
N LEU A 82 6.19 6.94 -0.98
CA LEU A 82 5.92 8.37 -1.16
C LEU A 82 4.84 8.62 -2.20
N ALA A 83 4.92 7.95 -3.36
CA ALA A 83 3.88 8.06 -4.39
C ALA A 83 2.51 7.61 -3.87
N THR A 84 2.48 6.54 -3.08
CA THR A 84 1.24 6.03 -2.44
C THR A 84 0.66 7.02 -1.44
N VAL A 85 1.51 7.65 -0.62
CA VAL A 85 1.10 8.70 0.33
C VAL A 85 0.53 9.93 -0.40
N ILE A 86 1.20 10.39 -1.45
CA ILE A 86 0.75 11.52 -2.27
C ILE A 86 -0.59 11.17 -2.96
N GLY A 87 -0.70 9.97 -3.53
CA GLY A 87 -1.93 9.48 -4.15
C GLY A 87 -3.09 9.42 -3.17
N ALA A 88 -2.87 8.88 -1.96
CA ALA A 88 -3.87 8.83 -0.90
C ALA A 88 -4.29 10.24 -0.45
N TYR A 89 -3.34 11.16 -0.30
CA TYR A 89 -3.62 12.55 0.06
C TYR A 89 -4.45 13.27 -1.01
N LEU A 90 -4.06 13.17 -2.28
CA LEU A 90 -4.79 13.75 -3.41
C LEU A 90 -6.19 13.15 -3.53
N SER A 91 -6.30 11.82 -3.43
CA SER A 91 -7.58 11.11 -3.43
C SER A 91 -8.50 11.59 -2.31
N THR A 92 -7.96 11.78 -1.09
CA THR A 92 -8.71 12.35 0.04
C THR A 92 -9.22 13.77 -0.27
N ARG A 93 -8.38 14.59 -0.94
CA ARG A 93 -8.70 15.98 -1.26
C ARG A 93 -9.65 16.13 -2.46
N LEU A 94 -9.66 15.19 -3.39
CA LEU A 94 -10.46 15.27 -4.61
C LEU A 94 -11.81 14.55 -4.48
N LEU A 95 -11.87 13.42 -3.75
CA LEU A 95 -13.06 12.57 -3.71
C LEU A 95 -13.97 12.82 -2.50
N LEU A 96 -13.46 13.31 -1.38
CA LEU A 96 -14.22 13.41 -0.12
C LEU A 96 -14.67 14.84 0.18
N ASN A 97 -15.90 14.98 0.64
CA ASN A 97 -16.46 16.23 1.20
C ASN A 97 -15.91 16.52 2.60
N GLU A 98 -16.04 17.77 3.07
CA GLU A 98 -15.44 18.24 4.33
C GLU A 98 -15.87 17.46 5.58
N GLU A 99 -17.14 17.02 5.61
CA GLU A 99 -17.70 16.17 6.66
C GLU A 99 -17.11 14.75 6.64
N GLU A 100 -16.97 14.14 5.46
CA GLU A 100 -16.36 12.82 5.31
C GLU A 100 -14.87 12.86 5.64
N ARG A 101 -14.18 13.96 5.29
CA ARG A 101 -12.79 14.21 5.70
C ARG A 101 -12.63 14.33 7.21
N LYS A 102 -13.63 14.80 7.96
CA LYS A 102 -13.59 14.81 9.43
C LYS A 102 -13.73 13.40 10.00
N LYS A 103 -14.61 12.57 9.44
CA LYS A 103 -14.76 11.14 9.83
C LYS A 103 -13.51 10.31 9.50
N LEU A 104 -12.84 10.59 8.39
CA LEU A 104 -11.62 9.86 7.97
C LEU A 104 -10.34 10.32 8.69
N ARG A 105 -10.33 11.57 9.20
CA ARG A 105 -9.13 12.28 9.66
C ARG A 105 -8.38 11.62 10.82
N GLY A 106 -9.06 10.84 11.64
CA GLY A 106 -8.46 10.29 12.86
C GLY A 106 -7.51 9.12 12.57
N TYR A 107 -8.05 7.98 12.16
CA TYR A 107 -7.31 6.72 12.20
C TYR A 107 -6.63 6.37 10.86
N MET A 108 -7.31 6.60 9.73
CA MET A 108 -6.75 6.30 8.40
C MET A 108 -5.64 7.28 8.01
N TYR A 109 -5.77 8.56 8.38
CA TYR A 109 -4.74 9.55 8.08
C TYR A 109 -3.44 9.24 8.82
N VAL A 110 -3.51 8.79 10.07
CA VAL A 110 -2.35 8.37 10.85
C VAL A 110 -1.72 7.09 10.29
N LEU A 111 -2.52 6.06 10.02
CA LEU A 111 -2.01 4.79 9.50
C LEU A 111 -1.39 4.92 8.10
N ILE A 112 -2.03 5.67 7.19
CA ILE A 112 -1.61 5.75 5.78
C ILE A 112 -0.56 6.83 5.58
N LEU A 113 -0.63 8.00 6.22
CA LEU A 113 0.36 9.05 6.03
C LEU A 113 1.50 8.97 7.04
N TRP A 114 1.21 9.03 8.34
CA TRP A 114 2.26 9.14 9.35
C TRP A 114 3.16 7.91 9.40
N VAL A 115 2.59 6.71 9.37
CA VAL A 115 3.41 5.49 9.42
C VAL A 115 4.19 5.27 8.13
N ASN A 116 3.62 5.59 6.95
CA ASN A 116 4.39 5.49 5.70
C ASN A 116 5.51 6.53 5.61
N VAL A 117 5.29 7.76 6.08
CA VAL A 117 6.36 8.77 6.17
C VAL A 117 7.47 8.31 7.10
N PHE A 118 7.10 7.72 8.25
CA PHE A 118 8.08 7.12 9.18
C PHE A 118 8.85 5.97 8.54
N LEU A 119 8.18 5.07 7.81
CA LEU A 119 8.83 3.96 7.10
C LEU A 119 9.77 4.46 6.00
N VAL A 120 9.39 5.50 5.26
CA VAL A 120 10.28 6.14 4.27
C VAL A 120 11.53 6.69 4.94
N PHE A 121 11.37 7.38 6.07
CA PHE A 121 12.50 7.89 6.86
C PHE A 121 13.40 6.74 7.36
N LEU A 122 12.81 5.68 7.88
CA LEU A 122 13.52 4.50 8.39
C LEU A 122 14.32 3.80 7.28
N LEU A 123 13.71 3.61 6.10
CA LEU A 123 14.35 3.00 4.93
C LEU A 123 15.48 3.87 4.37
N ALA A 124 15.36 5.20 4.45
CA ALA A 124 16.40 6.12 4.02
C ALA A 124 17.58 6.18 5.00
N LEU A 125 17.31 6.09 6.32
CA LEU A 125 18.34 6.17 7.35
C LEU A 125 19.09 4.85 7.53
N MET A 126 18.37 3.72 7.47
CA MET A 126 18.92 2.39 7.73
C MET A 126 18.42 1.39 6.68
N PRO A 127 18.97 1.39 5.45
CA PRO A 127 18.56 0.51 4.37
C PRO A 127 19.06 -0.93 4.61
N ALA A 128 18.38 -1.63 5.51
CA ALA A 128 18.63 -3.02 5.86
C ALA A 128 17.45 -3.90 5.40
N ALA A 129 17.74 -5.15 5.10
CA ALA A 129 16.72 -6.13 4.67
C ALA A 129 15.52 -6.15 5.64
N GLY A 130 15.77 -6.15 6.96
CA GLY A 130 14.71 -6.15 7.97
C GLY A 130 13.73 -4.99 7.82
N HIS A 131 14.21 -3.75 7.69
CA HIS A 131 13.36 -2.57 7.51
C HIS A 131 12.56 -2.62 6.20
N PHE A 132 13.18 -3.13 5.13
CA PHE A 132 12.52 -3.36 3.86
C PHE A 132 11.32 -4.32 3.98
N PHE A 133 11.52 -5.48 4.62
CA PHE A 133 10.42 -6.43 4.83
C PHE A 133 9.34 -5.90 5.77
N ILE A 134 9.73 -5.19 6.84
CA ILE A 134 8.78 -4.53 7.75
C ILE A 134 7.89 -3.56 6.97
N ALA A 135 8.47 -2.75 6.08
CA ALA A 135 7.73 -1.80 5.27
C ALA A 135 6.73 -2.49 4.32
N LEU A 136 7.11 -3.61 3.71
CA LEU A 136 6.22 -4.41 2.85
C LEU A 136 5.06 -5.05 3.64
N ILE A 137 5.38 -5.70 4.76
CA ILE A 137 4.38 -6.33 5.63
C ILE A 137 3.40 -5.28 6.15
N TRP A 138 3.89 -4.08 6.50
CA TRP A 138 3.04 -2.99 6.93
C TRP A 138 2.03 -2.58 5.84
N GLN A 139 2.45 -2.47 4.58
CA GLN A 139 1.52 -2.17 3.48
C GLN A 139 0.40 -3.22 3.38
N LEU A 140 0.74 -4.50 3.54
CA LEU A 140 -0.23 -5.59 3.52
C LEU A 140 -1.19 -5.54 4.71
N ILE A 141 -0.69 -5.24 5.91
CA ILE A 141 -1.54 -5.08 7.11
C ILE A 141 -2.54 -3.93 6.90
N VAL A 142 -2.07 -2.76 6.44
CA VAL A 142 -2.96 -1.61 6.19
C VAL A 142 -3.97 -1.95 5.09
N SER A 143 -3.53 -2.60 4.01
CA SER A 143 -4.41 -3.07 2.93
C SER A 143 -5.50 -4.02 3.45
N ALA A 144 -5.13 -5.01 4.28
CA ALA A 144 -6.07 -5.94 4.90
C ALA A 144 -7.07 -5.24 5.84
N ILE A 145 -6.61 -4.27 6.66
CA ILE A 145 -7.49 -3.47 7.52
C ILE A 145 -8.51 -2.69 6.68
N LEU A 146 -8.06 -2.07 5.58
CA LEU A 146 -8.94 -1.34 4.68
C LEU A 146 -9.94 -2.29 4.01
N PHE A 147 -9.50 -3.49 3.62
CA PHE A 147 -10.36 -4.52 3.04
C PHE A 147 -11.46 -4.96 4.01
N THR A 148 -11.11 -5.33 5.23
CA THR A 148 -12.08 -5.74 6.26
C THR A 148 -13.09 -4.64 6.54
N ARG A 149 -12.64 -3.38 6.62
CA ARG A 149 -13.54 -2.23 6.79
C ARG A 149 -14.44 -2.00 5.59
N LEU A 150 -13.98 -2.32 4.39
CA LEU A 150 -14.77 -2.19 3.19
C LEU A 150 -15.90 -3.21 3.16
N ILE A 151 -15.64 -4.46 3.57
CA ILE A 151 -16.67 -5.51 3.70
C ILE A 151 -17.64 -5.21 4.85
N LEU A 152 -17.15 -4.81 6.02
CA LEU A 152 -18.00 -4.58 7.20
C LEU A 152 -18.85 -3.31 7.12
N GLN A 153 -18.52 -2.38 6.21
CA GLN A 153 -19.22 -1.10 6.06
C GLN A 153 -19.83 -0.90 4.66
N SER A 154 -19.78 -1.92 3.79
CA SER A 154 -20.57 -2.01 2.55
C SER A 154 -21.91 -2.65 2.85
#